data_AF-A0A208ZZN6-F1
#
_entry.id   AF-A0A208ZZN6-F1
#
_cell.length_a   1.000
_cell.length_b   1.000
_cell.length_c   1.000
_cell.angle_alpha   90.00
_cell.angle_beta   90.00
_cell.angle_gamma   90.00
#
_symmetry.space_group_name_H-M   'P 1'
#
loop_
_entity.id
_entity.type
_entity.pdbx_description
1 polymer ?
#
loop_
_entity_poly.entity_id
_entity_poly.type
_entity_poly.pdbx_seq_one_letter_code
_entity_poly.pdbx_strand_id
1 'polypeptide(L)'
;MKTSLGLLEVSGLALAISAADAMAKSASINLIGIEKTNGSGWMLIRLTGDVASVQAAINTGAAFAELHHGLVSRAVLARPTKALLAYWLTEVVEVAAPEIAVAIEPVIATAPINEETEAAEPQPVAATATDDVPEPVFSAEKISAEESSVESEALIAPRVSCNLCLDPACRRHKGEPRFRCIHLGKRGKV
;
A
#
# COMPACT_ATOMS: atom_id res chain seq x y z
N MET A 1 9.05 -32.88 8.13
CA MET A 1 8.07 -32.16 9.00
C MET A 1 6.76 -32.00 8.23
N LYS A 2 5.59 -32.00 8.91
CA LYS A 2 4.30 -31.78 8.24
C LYS A 2 4.04 -30.28 8.15
N THR A 3 3.83 -29.76 6.94
CA THR A 3 3.62 -28.34 6.68
C THR A 3 2.22 -27.91 7.10
N SER A 4 2.14 -26.81 7.84
CA SER A 4 0.90 -26.11 8.20
C SER A 4 0.60 -25.00 7.21
N LEU A 5 -0.65 -24.59 7.17
CA LEU A 5 -1.16 -23.62 6.21
C LEU A 5 -1.90 -22.51 6.96
N GLY A 6 -1.48 -21.28 6.75
CA GLY A 6 -2.07 -20.07 7.31
C GLY A 6 -2.82 -19.28 6.26
N LEU A 7 -3.94 -18.69 6.68
CA LEU A 7 -4.82 -17.89 5.85
C LEU A 7 -5.22 -16.63 6.58
N LEU A 8 -4.98 -15.48 5.94
CA LEU A 8 -5.42 -14.19 6.43
C LEU A 8 -6.13 -13.45 5.30
N GLU A 9 -7.40 -13.14 5.49
CA GLU A 9 -8.17 -12.35 4.54
C GLU A 9 -8.34 -10.93 5.09
N VAL A 10 -8.01 -9.95 4.24
CA VAL A 10 -8.10 -8.53 4.59
C VAL A 10 -8.74 -7.70 3.48
N SER A 11 -9.28 -6.53 3.82
CA SER A 11 -9.84 -5.60 2.84
C SER A 11 -8.75 -4.71 2.24
N GLY A 12 -8.52 -4.86 0.94
CA GLY A 12 -7.64 -4.00 0.14
C GLY A 12 -6.21 -4.55 -0.01
N LEU A 13 -5.65 -4.37 -1.21
CA LEU A 13 -4.30 -4.83 -1.56
C LEU A 13 -3.20 -4.18 -0.72
N ALA A 14 -3.30 -2.88 -0.44
CA ALA A 14 -2.31 -2.18 0.37
C ALA A 14 -2.20 -2.77 1.78
N LEU A 15 -3.34 -2.99 2.45
CA LEU A 15 -3.37 -3.64 3.76
C LEU A 15 -2.83 -5.07 3.69
N ALA A 16 -3.14 -5.81 2.63
CA ALA A 16 -2.65 -7.17 2.45
C ALA A 16 -1.12 -7.23 2.36
N ILE A 17 -0.50 -6.32 1.60
CA ILE A 17 0.97 -6.24 1.48
C ILE A 17 1.60 -5.90 2.82
N SER A 18 1.09 -4.87 3.51
CA SER A 18 1.61 -4.47 4.83
C SER A 18 1.45 -5.56 5.89
N ALA A 19 0.30 -6.25 5.91
CA ALA A 19 0.09 -7.37 6.81
C ALA A 19 1.03 -8.55 6.48
N ALA A 20 1.24 -8.87 5.20
CA ALA A 20 2.16 -9.92 4.79
C ALA A 20 3.61 -9.65 5.23
N ASP A 21 4.08 -8.41 5.09
CA ASP A 21 5.40 -7.97 5.58
C ASP A 21 5.52 -8.14 7.11
N ALA A 22 4.51 -7.69 7.88
CA ALA A 22 4.48 -7.86 9.33
C ALA A 22 4.49 -9.34 9.74
N MET A 23 3.73 -10.19 9.04
CA MET A 23 3.70 -11.64 9.28
C MET A 23 5.06 -12.29 9.06
N ALA A 24 5.69 -12.03 7.90
CA ALA A 24 6.99 -12.60 7.54
C ALA A 24 8.13 -12.15 8.46
N LYS A 25 8.04 -10.94 9.03
CA LYS A 25 9.00 -10.45 10.04
C LYS A 25 8.80 -11.06 11.42
N SER A 26 7.59 -11.54 11.74
CA SER A 26 7.24 -12.01 13.09
C SER A 26 7.53 -13.49 13.36
N ALA A 27 7.64 -14.32 12.31
CA ALA A 27 7.85 -15.76 12.45
C ALA A 27 8.50 -16.37 11.20
N SER A 28 9.09 -17.55 11.35
CA SER A 28 9.70 -18.29 10.23
C SER A 28 8.60 -18.96 9.39
N ILE A 29 8.12 -18.22 8.39
CA ILE A 29 7.07 -18.66 7.47
C ILE A 29 7.52 -18.47 6.01
N ASN A 30 6.86 -19.18 5.10
CA ASN A 30 6.95 -18.98 3.66
C ASN A 30 5.65 -18.36 3.16
N LEU A 31 5.70 -17.14 2.64
CA LEU A 31 4.56 -16.51 1.96
C LEU A 31 4.39 -17.15 0.59
N ILE A 32 3.24 -17.80 0.35
CA ILE A 32 2.95 -18.42 -0.94
C ILE A 32 2.42 -17.38 -1.93
N GLY A 33 1.59 -16.46 -1.47
CA GLY A 33 1.04 -15.41 -2.33
C GLY A 33 -0.09 -14.62 -1.71
N ILE A 34 -0.50 -13.57 -2.43
CA ILE A 34 -1.66 -12.73 -2.12
C ILE A 34 -2.63 -12.83 -3.30
N GLU A 35 -3.83 -13.34 -3.06
CA GLU A 35 -4.84 -13.58 -4.08
C GLU A 35 -6.01 -12.61 -3.94
N LYS A 36 -6.54 -12.17 -5.06
CA LYS A 36 -7.79 -11.41 -5.09
C LYS A 36 -8.95 -12.37 -4.89
N THR A 37 -9.86 -12.06 -3.96
CA THR A 37 -11.10 -12.83 -3.84
C THR A 37 -12.21 -12.22 -4.69
N ASN A 38 -13.30 -12.96 -4.86
CA ASN A 38 -14.41 -12.54 -5.69
C ASN A 38 -15.22 -11.43 -5.00
N GLY A 39 -15.02 -10.20 -5.46
CA GLY A 39 -15.79 -9.04 -5.04
C GLY A 39 -15.24 -8.38 -3.77
N SER A 40 -15.87 -7.26 -3.37
CA SER A 40 -15.60 -6.58 -2.11
C SER A 40 -14.16 -6.11 -1.86
N GLY A 41 -13.26 -6.20 -2.84
CA GLY A 41 -11.87 -5.76 -2.70
C GLY A 41 -11.11 -6.50 -1.60
N TRP A 42 -11.53 -7.72 -1.24
CA TRP A 42 -10.81 -8.53 -0.26
C TRP A 42 -9.65 -9.27 -0.92
N MET A 43 -8.66 -9.55 -0.10
CA MET A 43 -7.39 -10.13 -0.50
C MET A 43 -7.05 -11.24 0.49
N LEU A 44 -6.73 -12.42 -0.02
CA LEU A 44 -6.33 -13.57 0.77
C LEU A 44 -4.80 -13.72 0.74
N ILE A 45 -4.17 -13.69 1.90
CA ILE A 45 -2.75 -13.98 2.08
C ILE A 45 -2.63 -15.45 2.48
N ARG A 46 -1.82 -16.20 1.73
CA ARG A 46 -1.55 -17.63 1.97
C ARG A 46 -0.10 -17.82 2.39
N LEU A 47 0.12 -18.59 3.44
CA LEU A 47 1.46 -18.84 3.96
C LEU A 47 1.60 -20.26 4.51
N THR A 48 2.83 -20.78 4.53
CA THR A 48 3.16 -22.10 5.07
C THR A 48 4.29 -22.04 6.09
N GLY A 49 4.40 -23.07 6.93
CA GLY A 49 5.44 -23.18 7.95
C GLY A 49 5.16 -24.33 8.92
N ASP A 50 5.84 -24.34 10.06
CA ASP A 50 5.43 -25.15 11.20
C ASP A 50 4.20 -24.54 11.89
N VAL A 51 3.47 -25.36 12.68
CA VAL A 51 2.20 -24.93 13.29
C VAL A 51 2.39 -23.69 14.17
N ALA A 52 3.48 -23.61 14.92
CA ALA A 52 3.72 -22.53 15.86
C ALA A 52 4.06 -21.22 15.13
N SER A 53 4.96 -21.26 14.14
CA SER A 53 5.29 -20.09 13.32
C SER A 53 4.09 -19.57 12.54
N VAL A 54 3.28 -20.46 11.95
CA VAL A 54 2.05 -20.09 11.24
C VAL A 54 1.05 -19.42 12.18
N GLN A 55 0.85 -19.96 13.38
CA GLN A 55 -0.05 -19.38 14.37
C GLN A 55 0.42 -18.00 14.84
N ALA A 56 1.72 -17.85 15.10
CA ALA A 56 2.33 -16.58 15.49
C ALA A 56 2.17 -15.52 14.38
N ALA A 57 2.51 -15.87 13.13
CA ALA A 57 2.34 -14.98 11.99
C ALA A 57 0.87 -14.52 11.83
N ILE A 58 -0.08 -15.46 11.82
CA ILE A 58 -1.51 -15.13 11.67
C ILE A 58 -2.02 -14.24 12.81
N ASN A 59 -1.54 -14.42 14.03
CA ASN A 59 -1.90 -13.53 15.14
C ASN A 59 -1.36 -12.10 14.92
N THR A 60 -0.10 -11.95 14.52
CA THR A 60 0.49 -10.64 14.20
C THR A 60 -0.25 -9.94 13.05
N GLY A 61 -0.49 -10.66 11.95
CA GLY A 61 -1.19 -10.12 10.79
C GLY A 61 -2.65 -9.76 11.09
N ALA A 62 -3.35 -10.56 11.91
CA ALA A 62 -4.71 -10.26 12.33
C ALA A 62 -4.79 -9.00 13.19
N ALA A 63 -3.90 -8.87 14.19
CA ALA A 63 -3.84 -7.67 15.03
C ALA A 63 -3.52 -6.40 14.21
N PHE A 64 -2.60 -6.51 13.25
CA PHE A 64 -2.30 -5.43 12.30
C PHE A 64 -3.54 -5.05 11.47
N ALA A 65 -4.24 -6.04 10.90
CA ALA A 65 -5.44 -5.80 10.11
C ALA A 65 -6.62 -5.23 10.92
N GLU A 66 -6.75 -5.62 12.20
CA GLU A 66 -7.74 -5.07 13.13
C GLU A 66 -7.49 -3.59 13.42
N LEU A 67 -6.22 -3.21 13.66
CA LEU A 67 -5.82 -1.81 13.85
C LEU A 67 -6.21 -0.91 12.67
N HIS A 68 -6.19 -1.47 11.46
CA HIS A 68 -6.55 -0.79 10.22
C HIS A 68 -8.01 -1.02 9.79
N HIS A 69 -8.86 -1.58 10.66
CA HIS A 69 -10.28 -1.87 10.39
C HIS A 69 -10.55 -2.65 9.09
N GLY A 70 -9.62 -3.55 8.76
CA GLY A 70 -9.63 -4.29 7.50
C GLY A 70 -9.46 -5.80 7.66
N LEU A 71 -9.49 -6.36 8.87
CA LEU A 71 -9.57 -7.80 9.06
C LEU A 71 -10.92 -8.33 8.55
N VAL A 72 -10.90 -9.35 7.69
CA VAL A 72 -12.09 -10.05 7.21
C VAL A 72 -12.20 -11.42 7.86
N SER A 73 -11.17 -12.26 7.71
CA SER A 73 -11.15 -13.61 8.28
C SER A 73 -9.72 -14.10 8.52
N ARG A 74 -9.56 -15.10 9.39
CA ARG A 74 -8.27 -15.78 9.64
C ARG A 74 -8.46 -17.26 9.93
N ALA A 75 -7.54 -18.10 9.49
CA ALA A 75 -7.54 -19.53 9.79
C ALA A 75 -6.14 -20.13 9.80
N VAL A 76 -5.95 -21.15 10.64
CA VAL A 76 -4.73 -21.97 10.70
C VAL A 76 -5.11 -23.43 10.56
N LEU A 77 -4.55 -24.09 9.56
CA LEU A 77 -4.69 -25.52 9.33
C LEU A 77 -3.38 -26.19 9.72
N ALA A 78 -3.34 -26.83 10.88
CA ALA A 78 -2.13 -27.48 11.42
C ALA A 78 -1.72 -28.73 10.62
N ARG A 79 -2.67 -29.37 9.93
CA ARG A 79 -2.42 -30.58 9.13
C ARG A 79 -3.38 -30.66 7.94
N PRO A 80 -3.22 -29.77 6.94
CA PRO A 80 -4.03 -29.82 5.72
C PRO A 80 -3.79 -31.14 4.98
N THR A 81 -4.80 -31.59 4.25
CA THR A 81 -4.68 -32.78 3.41
C THR A 81 -3.69 -32.50 2.27
N LYS A 82 -3.02 -33.54 1.78
CA LYS A 82 -2.02 -33.40 0.70
C LYS A 82 -2.63 -32.79 -0.57
N ALA A 83 -3.87 -33.16 -0.90
CA ALA A 83 -4.59 -32.63 -2.06
C ALA A 83 -4.81 -31.11 -1.94
N LEU A 84 -5.17 -30.63 -0.75
CA LEU A 84 -5.36 -29.20 -0.49
C LEU A 84 -4.04 -28.43 -0.62
N LEU A 85 -2.96 -28.96 -0.06
CA LEU A 85 -1.63 -28.36 -0.21
C LEU A 85 -1.20 -28.31 -1.68
N ALA A 86 -1.38 -29.38 -2.45
CA ALA A 86 -1.02 -29.39 -3.87
C ALA A 86 -1.75 -28.29 -4.66
N TYR A 87 -3.06 -28.12 -4.41
CA TYR A 87 -3.85 -27.08 -5.05
C TYR A 87 -3.33 -25.66 -4.74
N TRP A 88 -2.94 -25.39 -3.49
CA TRP A 88 -2.52 -24.04 -3.07
C TRP A 88 -1.04 -23.72 -3.19
N LEU A 89 -0.16 -24.72 -3.26
CA LEU A 89 1.26 -24.51 -3.55
C LEU A 89 1.56 -24.44 -5.05
N THR A 90 0.56 -24.61 -5.91
CA THR A 90 0.76 -24.38 -7.35
C THR A 90 0.98 -22.89 -7.55
N GLU A 91 2.22 -22.49 -7.84
CA GLU A 91 2.51 -21.12 -8.24
C GLU A 91 1.65 -20.78 -9.45
N VAL A 92 0.94 -19.66 -9.37
CA VAL A 92 0.21 -19.13 -10.51
C VAL A 92 1.27 -18.64 -11.48
N VAL A 93 1.56 -19.45 -12.51
CA VAL A 93 2.32 -18.99 -13.67
C VAL A 93 1.52 -17.86 -14.28
N GLU A 94 1.97 -16.61 -14.08
CA GLU A 94 1.48 -15.50 -14.87
C GLU A 94 1.79 -15.83 -16.33
N VAL A 95 0.74 -16.11 -17.11
CA VAL A 95 0.87 -16.21 -18.56
C VAL A 95 1.31 -14.83 -19.01
N ALA A 96 2.60 -14.70 -19.36
CA ALA A 96 3.15 -13.49 -19.94
C ALA A 96 2.21 -13.04 -21.07
N ALA A 97 1.63 -11.84 -20.90
CA ALA A 97 0.86 -11.22 -21.97
C ALA A 97 1.78 -11.18 -23.21
N PRO A 98 1.29 -11.55 -24.41
CA PRO A 98 2.13 -11.52 -25.59
C PRO A 98 2.65 -10.08 -25.76
N GLU A 99 3.97 -9.93 -25.77
CA GLU A 99 4.62 -8.67 -26.11
C GLU A 99 4.20 -8.30 -27.53
N ILE A 100 3.26 -7.36 -27.64
CA ILE A 100 2.94 -6.73 -28.92
C ILE A 100 4.11 -5.80 -29.21
N ALA A 101 5.05 -6.28 -30.02
CA ALA A 101 6.15 -5.49 -30.54
C ALA A 101 5.58 -4.38 -31.44
N VAL A 102 5.40 -3.18 -30.88
CA VAL A 102 5.17 -1.98 -31.68
C VAL A 102 6.55 -1.50 -32.14
N ALA A 103 6.90 -1.82 -33.38
CA ALA A 103 8.08 -1.28 -34.04
C ALA A 103 7.88 0.23 -34.26
N ILE A 104 8.65 1.05 -33.55
CA ILE A 104 8.80 2.47 -33.86
C ILE A 104 10.19 2.62 -34.46
N GLU A 105 10.26 2.82 -35.78
CA GLU A 105 11.50 3.19 -36.47
C GLU A 105 11.82 4.67 -36.25
N PRO A 106 13.11 5.06 -36.16
CA PRO A 106 13.52 6.36 -35.69
C PRO A 106 13.48 7.42 -36.81
N VAL A 107 12.80 8.55 -36.56
CA VAL A 107 12.94 9.74 -37.43
C VAL A 107 14.11 10.57 -36.94
N ILE A 108 15.27 10.37 -37.57
CA ILE A 108 16.43 11.25 -37.45
C ILE A 108 16.16 12.47 -38.33
N ALA A 109 16.01 13.64 -37.73
CA ALA A 109 16.08 14.93 -38.43
C ALA A 109 17.33 15.67 -37.94
N THR A 110 18.40 15.58 -38.70
CA THR A 110 19.59 16.42 -38.59
C THR A 110 19.33 17.76 -39.27
N ALA A 111 19.57 18.87 -38.56
CA ALA A 111 19.90 20.16 -39.15
C ALA A 111 21.05 20.77 -38.33
N PRO A 112 22.08 21.35 -38.99
CA PRO A 112 23.35 21.66 -38.36
C PRO A 112 23.29 23.00 -37.62
N ILE A 113 24.02 23.09 -36.50
CA ILE A 113 24.37 24.37 -35.88
C ILE A 113 25.89 24.41 -35.86
N ASN A 114 26.45 25.40 -36.57
CA ASN A 114 27.88 25.63 -36.74
C ASN A 114 28.57 25.89 -35.39
N GLU A 115 29.80 25.38 -35.30
CA GLU A 115 30.80 25.74 -34.30
C GLU A 115 31.17 27.22 -34.41
N GLU A 116 31.32 27.88 -33.26
CA GLU A 116 32.41 28.83 -33.05
C GLU A 116 32.81 28.83 -31.56
N THR A 117 34.12 28.77 -31.37
CA THR A 117 34.90 28.40 -30.19
C THR A 117 35.25 29.64 -29.37
N GLU A 118 35.24 29.57 -28.03
CA GLU A 118 36.26 30.30 -27.26
C GLU A 118 36.57 29.63 -25.92
N ALA A 119 37.86 29.58 -25.61
CA ALA A 119 38.53 28.73 -24.65
C ALA A 119 38.59 29.32 -23.23
N ALA A 120 38.70 28.47 -22.20
CA ALA A 120 39.68 28.59 -21.10
C ALA A 120 39.44 27.56 -19.96
N GLU A 121 40.22 26.48 -19.96
CA GLU A 121 41.08 25.90 -18.88
C GLU A 121 40.71 25.91 -17.35
N PRO A 122 41.32 25.04 -16.49
CA PRO A 122 40.57 23.98 -15.79
C PRO A 122 40.77 23.82 -14.24
N GLN A 123 39.87 23.04 -13.61
CA GLN A 123 40.05 22.12 -12.43
C GLN A 123 40.42 22.68 -11.02
N PRO A 124 40.34 21.93 -9.87
CA PRO A 124 39.76 20.59 -9.58
C PRO A 124 39.04 20.38 -8.18
N VAL A 125 38.40 19.20 -8.07
CA VAL A 125 38.28 18.18 -6.95
C VAL A 125 37.54 18.36 -5.59
N ALA A 126 36.67 17.35 -5.37
CA ALA A 126 36.46 16.48 -4.17
C ALA A 126 35.75 17.03 -2.90
N ALA A 127 34.55 16.51 -2.58
CA ALA A 127 34.21 15.50 -1.53
C ALA A 127 33.99 16.14 -0.14
N THR A 128 33.03 15.79 0.75
CA THR A 128 32.32 14.54 1.09
C THR A 128 31.15 14.86 2.07
N ALA A 129 30.30 13.86 2.34
CA ALA A 129 29.03 13.84 3.09
C ALA A 129 29.04 14.28 4.59
N THR A 130 27.85 14.53 5.17
CA THR A 130 27.33 13.85 6.39
C THR A 130 25.89 14.26 6.74
N ASP A 131 25.14 13.31 7.33
CA ASP A 131 23.86 13.38 8.03
C ASP A 131 23.83 14.39 9.21
N ASP A 132 22.66 14.90 9.61
CA ASP A 132 22.08 14.67 10.95
C ASP A 132 20.70 15.35 11.19
N VAL A 133 20.02 14.85 12.21
CA VAL A 133 18.64 14.93 12.68
C VAL A 133 18.25 16.28 13.33
N PRO A 134 16.96 16.70 13.37
CA PRO A 134 16.53 17.74 14.30
C PRO A 134 15.82 17.14 15.53
N GLU A 135 16.39 17.36 16.71
CA GLU A 135 15.71 17.29 18.01
C GLU A 135 15.43 18.69 18.59
N PRO A 136 14.49 18.82 19.55
CA PRO A 136 13.61 19.98 19.68
C PRO A 136 14.09 21.02 20.70
N VAL A 137 13.70 22.28 20.51
CA VAL A 137 13.80 23.33 21.55
C VAL A 137 12.44 23.87 21.91
N PHE A 138 12.06 23.53 23.15
CA PHE A 138 10.96 24.09 23.92
C PHE A 138 11.43 25.40 24.54
N SER A 139 10.70 26.51 24.36
CA SER A 139 10.76 27.65 25.26
C SER A 139 9.37 28.29 25.36
N ALA A 140 8.87 28.31 26.59
CA ALA A 140 7.59 28.90 26.96
C ALA A 140 7.78 30.36 27.35
N GLU A 141 7.01 31.27 26.74
CA GLU A 141 6.69 32.59 27.32
C GLU A 141 5.19 32.88 27.12
N LYS A 142 4.54 33.23 28.24
CA LYS A 142 3.15 33.70 28.31
C LYS A 142 3.10 35.21 28.12
N ILE A 143 2.30 35.73 27.18
CA ILE A 143 1.76 37.11 27.20
C ILE A 143 0.36 37.06 26.57
N SER A 144 -0.67 37.05 27.41
CA SER A 144 -1.74 38.07 27.59
C SER A 144 -2.84 38.09 26.53
N ALA A 145 -4.08 38.09 27.03
CA ALA A 145 -5.30 38.30 26.27
C ALA A 145 -5.36 39.73 25.71
N GLU A 146 -5.87 39.88 24.49
CA GLU A 146 -6.80 40.95 24.08
C GLU A 146 -7.42 40.62 22.70
N GLU A 147 -8.69 40.99 22.55
CA GLU A 147 -9.60 40.67 21.44
C GLU A 147 -9.39 41.57 20.21
N SER A 148 -9.77 41.04 19.04
CA SER A 148 -10.28 41.70 17.81
C SER A 148 -9.65 40.98 16.60
N SER A 149 -10.38 40.48 15.61
CA SER A 149 -11.48 41.07 14.86
C SER A 149 -12.12 39.94 14.02
N VAL A 150 -13.42 40.09 13.77
CA VAL A 150 -14.28 39.16 13.03
C VAL A 150 -14.07 39.31 11.51
N GLU A 151 -14.38 38.24 10.77
CA GLU A 151 -14.55 38.12 9.31
C GLU A 151 -13.26 37.76 8.53
N SER A 152 -13.07 36.52 8.08
CA SER A 152 -13.98 35.77 7.21
C SER A 152 -13.79 34.27 7.40
N GLU A 153 -14.83 33.59 7.89
CA GLU A 153 -14.90 32.13 7.82
C GLU A 153 -15.09 31.74 6.35
N ALA A 154 -13.97 31.56 5.65
CA ALA A 154 -13.95 30.70 4.48
C ALA A 154 -14.35 29.30 4.97
N LEU A 155 -15.64 28.98 4.86
CA LEU A 155 -16.22 27.67 5.16
C LEU A 155 -15.31 26.61 4.56
N ILE A 156 -14.56 25.93 5.43
CA ILE A 156 -13.71 24.81 5.04
C ILE A 156 -14.66 23.79 4.44
N ALA A 157 -14.58 23.58 3.13
CA ALA A 157 -15.41 22.60 2.45
C ALA A 157 -15.28 21.25 3.19
N PRO A 158 -16.39 20.60 3.54
CA PRO A 158 -16.35 19.42 4.38
C PRO A 158 -15.46 18.36 3.72
N ARG A 159 -14.53 17.78 4.50
CA ARG A 159 -13.59 16.77 4.02
C ARG A 159 -14.35 15.58 3.45
N VAL A 160 -14.39 15.48 2.12
CA VAL A 160 -14.98 14.36 1.42
C VAL A 160 -14.08 13.14 1.54
N SER A 161 -14.52 12.15 2.31
CA SER A 161 -13.85 10.85 2.47
C SER A 161 -13.96 9.97 1.21
N CYS A 162 -15.10 10.03 0.53
CA CYS A 162 -15.48 9.13 -0.56
C CYS A 162 -15.49 9.83 -1.92
N ASN A 163 -14.50 9.52 -2.76
CA ASN A 163 -14.43 10.02 -4.14
C ASN A 163 -15.49 9.45 -5.11
N LEU A 164 -16.43 8.62 -4.64
CA LEU A 164 -17.46 7.99 -5.48
C LEU A 164 -18.81 8.72 -5.38
N CYS A 165 -19.19 9.14 -4.17
CA CYS A 165 -20.46 9.82 -3.91
C CYS A 165 -20.31 11.27 -3.49
N LEU A 166 -19.11 11.70 -3.11
CA LEU A 166 -18.80 13.06 -2.65
C LEU A 166 -19.58 13.55 -1.42
N ASP A 167 -20.30 12.65 -0.76
CA ASP A 167 -21.07 12.93 0.46
C ASP A 167 -20.15 12.96 1.69
N PRO A 168 -20.10 14.08 2.46
CA PRO A 168 -19.35 14.18 3.70
C PRO A 168 -19.76 13.19 4.80
N ALA A 169 -21.00 12.71 4.80
CA ALA A 169 -21.50 11.74 5.76
C ALA A 169 -21.10 10.30 5.42
N CYS A 170 -20.58 10.06 4.21
CA CYS A 170 -20.10 8.75 3.81
C CYS A 170 -18.85 8.37 4.61
N ARG A 171 -18.83 7.21 5.25
CA ARG A 171 -17.66 6.73 6.01
C ARG A 171 -16.61 6.02 5.16
N ARG A 172 -16.84 5.88 3.85
CA ARG A 172 -15.92 5.17 2.95
C ARG A 172 -14.71 6.03 2.60
N HIS A 173 -13.51 5.51 2.76
CA HIS A 173 -12.26 6.15 2.35
C HIS A 173 -11.75 5.65 0.98
N LYS A 174 -10.85 6.42 0.36
CA LYS A 174 -10.17 6.01 -0.90
C LYS A 174 -9.38 4.72 -0.64
N GLY A 175 -9.59 3.71 -1.49
CA GLY A 175 -9.00 2.37 -1.35
C GLY A 175 -9.93 1.35 -0.70
N GLU A 176 -10.95 1.79 0.04
CA GLU A 176 -11.93 0.89 0.61
C GLU A 176 -12.95 0.38 -0.42
N PRO A 177 -13.51 -0.83 -0.19
CA PRO A 177 -14.46 -1.44 -1.09
C PRO A 177 -15.67 -0.56 -1.40
N ARG A 178 -16.14 -0.61 -2.66
CA ARG A 178 -17.26 0.23 -3.13
C ARG A 178 -18.54 0.03 -2.32
N PHE A 179 -18.81 -1.18 -1.84
CA PHE A 179 -20.02 -1.50 -1.08
C PHE A 179 -20.13 -0.79 0.27
N ARG A 180 -19.02 -0.27 0.82
CA ARG A 180 -19.03 0.57 2.02
C ARG A 180 -19.57 1.99 1.75
N CYS A 181 -19.79 2.36 0.48
CA CYS A 181 -20.41 3.63 0.11
C CYS A 181 -21.91 3.62 0.40
N ILE A 182 -22.41 4.61 1.15
CA ILE A 182 -23.85 4.78 1.43
C ILE A 182 -24.70 5.01 0.16
N HIS A 183 -24.06 5.42 -0.94
CA HIS A 183 -24.68 5.68 -2.25
C HIS A 183 -24.28 4.64 -3.30
N LEU A 184 -23.97 3.40 -2.90
CA LEU A 184 -23.64 2.33 -3.84
C LEU A 184 -24.72 2.21 -4.94
N GLY A 185 -24.31 2.34 -6.21
CA GLY A 185 -25.22 2.30 -7.38
C GLY A 185 -25.82 3.66 -7.79
N LYS A 186 -25.67 4.72 -6.98
CA LYS A 186 -26.12 6.09 -7.30
C LYS A 186 -24.90 7.01 -7.44
N ARG A 187 -24.19 6.92 -8.57
CA ARG A 187 -23.08 7.85 -8.86
C ARG A 187 -23.64 9.28 -9.00
N GLY A 188 -23.13 10.21 -8.19
CA GLY A 188 -23.35 11.66 -8.37
C GLY A 188 -24.79 12.17 -8.18
N LYS A 189 -25.65 11.41 -7.50
CA LYS A 189 -26.98 11.88 -7.08
C LYS A 189 -26.98 12.05 -5.55
N VAL A 190 -26.41 13.15 -5.10
CA VAL A 190 -26.59 13.68 -3.74
C VAL A 190 -27.09 15.10 -3.90
#